data_AF-A0A1Q3C2Y6-F1
#
_entry.id   AF-A0A1Q3C2Y6-F1
#
_cell.length_a   1.000
_cell.length_b   1.000
_cell.length_c   1.000
_cell.angle_alpha   90.00
_cell.angle_beta   90.00
_cell.angle_gamma   90.00
#
_symmetry.space_group_name_H-M   'P 1'
#
loop_
_entity.id
_entity.type
_entity.pdbx_description
1 polymer ?
#
loop_
_entity_poly.entity_id
_entity_poly.type
_entity_poly.pdbx_seq_one_letter_code
_entity_poly.pdbx_strand_id
1 'polypeptide(L)'
;LKAFEAAWTVACKVAASTMVLPPGYTFLIGPISFSGRNCESNITFQLDGKIIAPTSSVARGSLMQWLQFKILKGITIIWKGIIDGQGSVWWND
;
A
#
# COMPACT_ATOMS: atom_id res chain seq x y z
N LEU A 1 -8.89 -1.82 -4.65
CA LEU A 1 -8.27 -0.52 -4.29
C LEU A 1 -9.12 0.31 -3.33
N LYS A 2 -10.41 0.57 -3.62
CA LYS A 2 -11.30 1.40 -2.76
C LYS A 2 -11.22 1.11 -1.25
N ALA A 3 -11.13 -0.15 -0.83
CA ALA A 3 -11.00 -0.51 0.59
C ALA A 3 -9.68 0.01 1.23
N PHE A 4 -8.57 -0.06 0.49
CA PHE A 4 -7.27 0.44 0.95
C PHE A 4 -7.24 1.96 1.03
N GLU A 5 -7.81 2.63 0.03
CA GLU A 5 -7.93 4.09 0.01
C GLU A 5 -8.84 4.59 1.14
N ALA A 6 -9.94 3.89 1.40
CA ALA A 6 -10.84 4.20 2.51
C ALA A 6 -10.16 4.01 3.87
N ALA A 7 -9.50 2.87 4.09
CA ALA A 7 -8.73 2.60 5.30
C ALA A 7 -7.63 3.64 5.52
N TRP A 8 -6.88 3.98 4.47
CA TRP A 8 -5.87 5.03 4.51
C TRP A 8 -6.48 6.40 4.86
N THR A 9 -7.61 6.76 4.24
CA THR A 9 -8.30 8.04 4.50
C THR A 9 -8.74 8.18 5.95
N VAL A 10 -9.13 7.07 6.59
CA VAL A 10 -9.48 7.05 8.00
C VAL A 10 -8.24 7.17 8.88
N ALA A 11 -7.20 6.36 8.61
CA ALA A 11 -5.94 6.40 9.36
C ALA A 11 -5.26 7.78 9.28
N CYS A 12 -5.27 8.39 8.10
CA CYS A 12 -4.72 9.71 7.81
C CYS A 12 -5.21 10.82 8.74
N LYS A 13 -6.42 10.70 9.28
CA LYS A 13 -7.04 11.72 10.14
C LYS A 13 -6.68 11.58 11.63
N VAL A 14 -5.88 10.59 11.99
CA VAL A 14 -5.58 10.24 13.39
C VAL A 14 -4.07 10.14 13.57
N ALA A 15 -3.52 10.95 14.48
CA ALA A 15 -2.11 10.92 14.83
C ALA A 15 -1.70 9.56 15.42
N ALA A 16 -0.53 9.06 15.02
CA ALA A 16 0.00 7.76 15.43
C ALA A 16 -0.94 6.57 15.15
N SER A 17 -1.85 6.69 14.18
CA SER A 17 -2.75 5.60 13.81
C SER A 17 -2.00 4.44 13.16
N THR A 18 -2.61 3.25 13.19
CA THR A 18 -2.06 2.06 12.54
C THR A 18 -3.07 1.47 11.55
N MET A 19 -2.66 1.35 10.30
CA MET A 19 -3.39 0.61 9.27
C MET A 19 -2.82 -0.80 9.18
N VAL A 20 -3.65 -1.80 9.47
CA VAL A 20 -3.22 -3.21 9.51
C VAL A 20 -3.76 -3.98 8.31
N LEU A 21 -2.87 -4.72 7.64
CA LEU A 21 -3.21 -5.79 6.73
C LEU A 21 -3.05 -7.12 7.49
N PRO A 22 -4.14 -7.73 7.97
CA PRO A 22 -4.08 -8.82 8.92
C PRO A 22 -3.45 -10.10 8.33
N PRO A 23 -2.85 -10.95 9.19
CA PRO A 23 -2.34 -12.25 8.77
C PRO A 23 -3.48 -13.16 8.28
N GLY A 24 -3.16 -14.14 7.43
CA GLY A 24 -4.15 -15.07 6.87
C GLY A 24 -4.93 -14.56 5.66
N TYR A 25 -4.72 -13.29 5.28
CA TYR A 25 -5.35 -12.70 4.09
C TYR A 25 -4.33 -12.45 2.97
N THR A 26 -4.80 -12.62 1.73
CA THR A 26 -4.07 -12.22 0.52
C THR A 26 -4.84 -11.11 -0.19
N PHE A 27 -4.19 -9.98 -0.45
CA PHE A 27 -4.78 -8.82 -1.10
C PHE A 27 -4.17 -8.61 -2.48
N LEU A 28 -5.01 -8.64 -3.51
CA LEU A 28 -4.64 -8.18 -4.86
C LEU A 28 -4.74 -6.66 -4.92
N ILE A 29 -3.61 -5.99 -5.06
CA ILE A 29 -3.51 -4.52 -5.00
C ILE A 29 -2.88 -4.04 -6.31
N GLY A 30 -3.59 -3.19 -7.06
CA GLY A 30 -3.00 -2.46 -8.20
C GLY A 30 -2.15 -1.27 -7.76
N PRO A 31 -1.65 -0.44 -8.69
CA PRO A 31 -0.92 0.77 -8.33
C PRO A 31 -1.73 1.66 -7.37
N ILE A 32 -1.14 2.06 -6.25
CA ILE A 32 -1.79 2.89 -5.23
C ILE A 32 -0.82 3.92 -4.62
N SER A 33 -1.34 5.11 -4.33
CA SER A 33 -0.59 6.20 -3.70
C SER A 33 -1.21 6.58 -2.35
N PHE A 34 -0.45 6.34 -1.28
CA PHE A 34 -0.71 6.77 0.09
C PHE A 34 -0.12 8.18 0.27
N SER A 35 -0.90 9.19 -0.10
CA SER A 35 -0.52 10.60 0.00
C SER A 35 -0.81 11.17 1.39
N GLY A 36 0.14 11.93 1.93
CA GLY A 36 0.12 12.47 3.27
C GLY A 36 -0.11 13.98 3.40
N ARG A 37 -0.43 14.69 2.29
CA ARG A 37 -0.47 16.17 2.27
C ARG A 37 -1.27 16.79 3.43
N ASN A 38 -2.38 16.14 3.80
CA ASN A 38 -3.28 16.55 4.88
C ASN A 38 -3.40 15.48 5.99
N CYS A 39 -2.40 14.60 6.13
CA CYS A 39 -2.43 13.58 7.18
C CYS A 39 -1.78 14.06 8.47
N GLU A 40 -2.26 13.48 9.57
CA GLU A 40 -1.60 13.51 10.86
C GLU A 40 -0.26 12.76 10.82
N SER A 41 0.57 12.97 11.84
CA SER A 41 1.94 12.44 11.89
C SER A 41 2.03 11.01 12.43
N ASN A 42 3.16 10.35 12.12
CA ASN A 42 3.59 9.06 12.69
C ASN A 42 2.63 7.88 12.42
N ILE A 43 1.97 7.87 11.27
CA ILE A 43 1.11 6.76 10.86
C ILE A 43 1.97 5.50 10.68
N THR A 44 1.46 4.37 11.16
CA THR A 44 2.08 3.05 10.96
C THR A 44 1.30 2.25 9.92
N PHE A 45 2.01 1.75 8.92
CA PHE A 45 1.49 0.77 7.96
C PHE A 45 2.03 -0.61 8.35
N GLN A 46 1.15 -1.49 8.81
CA GLN A 46 1.51 -2.83 9.31
C GLN A 46 1.02 -3.90 8.34
N LEU A 47 1.97 -4.64 7.76
CA LEU A 47 1.71 -5.72 6.81
C LEU A 47 2.04 -7.09 7.41
N ASP A 48 1.01 -7.79 7.87
CA ASP A 48 1.14 -9.15 8.42
C ASP A 48 0.55 -10.23 7.50
N GLY A 49 -0.30 -9.83 6.55
CA GLY A 49 -0.82 -10.69 5.48
C GLY A 49 0.07 -10.75 4.24
N LYS A 50 -0.50 -11.16 3.10
CA LYS A 50 0.16 -11.16 1.80
C LYS A 50 -0.45 -10.09 0.89
N ILE A 51 0.38 -9.33 0.19
CA ILE A 51 -0.07 -8.48 -0.93
C ILE A 51 0.55 -8.99 -2.23
N ILE A 52 -0.24 -9.02 -3.30
CA ILE A 52 0.19 -9.46 -4.63
C ILE A 52 -0.08 -8.35 -5.65
N ALA A 53 0.89 -8.08 -6.52
CA ALA A 53 0.71 -7.15 -7.64
C ALA A 53 -0.16 -7.79 -8.73
N PRO A 54 -0.81 -7.04 -9.63
CA PRO A 54 -1.48 -7.63 -10.78
C PRO A 54 -0.46 -8.18 -11.77
N THR A 55 -0.83 -9.24 -12.49
CA THR A 55 0.01 -9.85 -13.54
C THR A 55 -0.25 -9.30 -14.94
N SER A 56 -1.26 -8.43 -15.12
CA SER A 56 -1.55 -7.83 -16.43
C SER A 56 -0.84 -6.47 -16.57
N SER A 57 -0.10 -6.29 -17.66
CA SER A 57 0.50 -5.01 -18.02
C SER A 57 -0.53 -3.91 -18.28
N VAL A 58 -1.79 -4.27 -18.58
CA VAL A 58 -2.92 -3.34 -18.69
C VAL A 58 -3.30 -2.72 -17.33
N ALA A 59 -2.92 -3.36 -16.21
CA ALA A 59 -3.07 -2.78 -14.88
C ALA A 59 -1.97 -1.76 -14.52
N ARG A 60 -1.04 -1.49 -15.46
CA ARG A 60 -0.09 -0.37 -15.44
C ARG A 60 -0.91 0.92 -15.57
N GLY A 61 -1.49 1.36 -14.45
CA GLY A 61 -2.12 2.67 -14.35
C GLY A 61 -1.11 3.79 -14.60
N SER A 62 -1.52 5.06 -14.43
CA SER A 62 -0.63 6.21 -14.62
C SER A 62 0.50 6.32 -13.60
N LEU A 63 0.45 5.51 -12.53
CA LEU A 63 1.48 5.48 -11.50
C LEU A 63 2.65 4.57 -11.92
N MET A 64 3.85 5.14 -11.91
CA MET A 64 5.10 4.42 -12.16
C MET A 64 5.49 3.49 -10.99
N GLN A 65 4.93 3.72 -9.80
CA GLN A 65 5.18 2.92 -8.60
C GLN A 65 3.95 2.07 -8.28
N TRP A 66 4.17 0.80 -7.93
CA TRP A 66 3.12 -0.10 -7.48
C TRP A 66 2.54 0.33 -6.11
N LEU A 67 3.41 0.61 -5.14
CA LEU A 67 3.04 1.14 -3.83
C LEU A 67 3.82 2.43 -3.61
N GLN A 68 3.13 3.56 -3.51
CA GLN A 68 3.76 4.86 -3.29
C GLN A 68 3.34 5.43 -1.94
N PHE A 69 4.32 5.84 -1.13
CA PHE A 69 4.11 6.65 0.07
C PHE A 69 4.70 8.03 -0.20
N LYS A 70 3.89 9.09 -0.12
CA LYS A 70 4.29 10.42 -0.62
C LYS A 70 3.83 11.55 0.29
N ILE A 71 4.73 12.49 0.58
CA ILE A 71 4.47 13.73 1.35
C ILE A 71 3.88 13.39 2.75
N LEU A 72 4.59 12.59 3.55
CA LEU A 72 4.14 12.14 4.87
C LEU A 72 4.96 12.80 5.98
N LYS A 73 4.32 13.04 7.13
CA LYS A 73 4.96 13.60 8.34
C LYS A 73 5.34 12.47 9.31
N GLY A 74 6.38 11.73 8.95
CA GLY A 74 6.75 10.51 9.66
C GLY A 74 5.82 9.35 9.30
N ILE A 75 6.40 8.26 8.80
CA ILE A 75 5.70 7.01 8.54
C ILE A 75 6.58 5.86 9.01
N THR A 76 5.95 4.88 9.65
CA THR A 76 6.60 3.61 9.97
C THR A 76 5.96 2.52 9.13
N ILE A 77 6.78 1.74 8.43
CA ILE A 77 6.32 0.56 7.70
C ILE A 77 6.91 -0.64 8.41
N ILE A 78 6.05 -1.48 9.00
CA ILE A 78 6.44 -2.73 9.63
C ILE A 78 5.80 -3.89 8.88
N TRP A 79 6.51 -5.01 8.81
CA TRP A 79 5.98 -6.19 8.14
C TRP A 79 6.45 -7.47 8.81
N LYS A 80 5.54 -8.43 8.88
CA LYS A 80 5.80 -9.85 9.13
C LYS A 80 5.31 -10.74 7.99
N GLY A 81 4.51 -10.16 7.09
CA GLY A 81 3.92 -10.84 5.94
C GLY A 81 4.74 -10.72 4.66
N ILE A 82 4.08 -10.83 3.51
CA ILE A 82 4.72 -10.95 2.19
C ILE A 82 4.25 -9.83 1.25
N ILE A 83 5.22 -9.20 0.58
CA ILE A 83 4.98 -8.32 -0.57
C ILE A 83 5.46 -9.04 -1.83
N ASP A 84 4.53 -9.48 -2.66
CA ASP A 84 4.79 -10.26 -3.87
C ASP A 84 4.50 -9.42 -5.12
N GLY A 85 5.57 -8.85 -5.69
CA GLY A 85 5.47 -7.94 -6.84
C GLY A 85 5.13 -8.60 -8.17
N GLN A 86 5.05 -9.94 -8.23
CA GLN A 86 4.83 -10.70 -9.48
C GLN A 86 5.64 -10.15 -10.68
N GLY A 87 6.93 -9.88 -10.45
CA GLY A 87 7.82 -9.10 -11.34
C GLY A 87 8.05 -9.69 -12.72
N SER A 88 7.90 -11.01 -12.91
CA SER A 88 8.22 -11.70 -14.16
C SER A 88 7.41 -11.20 -15.37
N VAL A 89 6.18 -10.73 -15.16
CA VAL A 89 5.35 -10.12 -16.21
C VAL A 89 5.74 -8.67 -16.55
N TRP A 90 6.60 -8.04 -15.73
CA TRP A 90 7.03 -6.65 -15.88
C TRP A 90 8.41 -6.51 -16.51
N TRP A 91 9.24 -7.56 -16.45
CA TRP A 91 10.63 -7.53 -16.94
C TRP A 91 10.82 -8.08 -18.35
N ASN A 92 9.84 -8.82 -18.88
CA ASN A 92 9.91 -9.48 -20.19
C ASN A 92 9.25 -8.66 -21.31
N ASP A 93 9.19 -7.33 -21.16
CA ASP A 93 8.86 -6.42 -22.27
C ASP A 93 10.06 -6.35 -23.25
#